data_AF-A0A7X8MIB2-F1
#
_entry.id   AF-A0A7X8MIB2-F1
#
_cell.length_a   1.000
_cell.length_b   1.000
_cell.length_c   1.000
_cell.angle_alpha   90.00
_cell.angle_beta   90.00
_cell.angle_gamma   90.00
#
_symmetry.space_group_name_H-M   'P 1'
#
loop_
_entity.id
_entity.type
_entity.pdbx_description
1 polymer ?
#
loop_
_entity_poly.entity_id
_entity_poly.type
_entity_poly.pdbx_seq_one_letter_code
_entity_poly.pdbx_strand_id
1 'polypeptide(L)'
;MFKKLIFIATIVLILTGCNTQNIMKKYIIEEKDTEVNAQIVEVNDKITEVNNQTTEVNDKTTEVNDQTIEASDQTTEDNTEDIESMEGCATILDEDEFKVFVNGITIEVGDDPKEMIDTLENDPDSMECNFIFVGYDDELENEYYCRLYEGFSVYTKVNIVSGESIISQINISTTNRGIKIGDSYKDLIEKYGIPSVELKEGDILYTSYISQNKELCFTIEDDLINNISISMN
;
A
#
# COMPACT_ATOMS: atom_id res chain seq x y z
N MET A 1 63.01 -55.47 -52.42
CA MET A 1 61.54 -55.50 -52.62
C MET A 1 60.75 -55.61 -51.31
N PHE A 2 61.12 -56.50 -50.38
CA PHE A 2 60.36 -56.74 -49.13
C PHE A 2 60.08 -55.50 -48.24
N LYS A 3 61.03 -54.57 -48.07
CA LYS A 3 60.83 -53.38 -47.23
C LYS A 3 59.75 -52.42 -47.76
N LYS A 4 59.57 -52.33 -49.08
CA LYS A 4 58.51 -51.49 -49.68
C LYS A 4 57.11 -52.10 -49.50
N LEU A 5 57.00 -53.43 -49.52
CA LEU A 5 55.73 -54.13 -49.35
C LEU A 5 55.22 -54.02 -47.90
N ILE A 6 56.12 -54.15 -46.92
CA ILE A 6 55.78 -53.98 -45.50
C ILE A 6 55.31 -52.54 -45.23
N PHE A 7 56.00 -51.53 -45.78
CA PHE A 7 55.61 -50.13 -45.58
C PHE A 7 54.23 -49.79 -46.15
N ILE A 8 53.89 -50.31 -47.34
CA ILE A 8 52.57 -50.11 -47.96
C ILE A 8 51.48 -50.82 -47.15
N ALA A 9 51.72 -52.05 -46.68
CA ALA A 9 50.77 -52.78 -45.86
C ALA A 9 50.49 -52.06 -44.53
N THR A 10 51.50 -51.49 -43.87
CA THR A 10 51.33 -50.73 -42.62
C THR A 10 50.52 -49.44 -42.84
N ILE A 11 50.77 -48.70 -43.93
CA ILE A 11 50.01 -47.48 -44.26
C ILE A 11 48.54 -47.81 -44.55
N VAL A 12 48.26 -48.88 -45.31
CA VAL A 12 46.88 -49.30 -45.59
C VAL A 12 46.16 -49.70 -44.30
N LEU A 13 46.83 -50.40 -43.37
CA LEU A 13 46.24 -50.78 -42.08
C LEU A 13 45.95 -49.57 -41.18
N ILE A 14 46.83 -48.56 -41.18
CA ILE A 14 46.63 -47.31 -40.42
C ILE A 14 45.49 -46.48 -41.02
N LEU A 15 45.42 -46.38 -42.35
CA LEU A 15 44.38 -45.63 -43.05
C LEU A 15 42.99 -46.27 -42.87
N THR A 16 42.89 -47.60 -42.94
CA THR A 16 41.62 -48.29 -42.69
C THR A 16 41.20 -48.17 -41.22
N GLY A 17 42.12 -48.33 -40.26
CA GLY A 17 41.85 -48.16 -38.84
C GLY A 17 41.41 -46.74 -38.45
N CYS A 18 42.04 -45.70 -39.00
CA CYS A 18 41.64 -44.31 -38.78
C CYS A 18 40.23 -44.01 -39.33
N ASN A 19 39.85 -44.61 -40.46
CA ASN A 19 38.53 -44.40 -41.04
C ASN A 19 37.42 -45.05 -40.18
N THR A 20 37.66 -46.24 -39.63
CA THR A 20 36.70 -46.91 -38.75
C THR A 20 36.50 -46.16 -37.42
N GLN A 21 37.56 -45.57 -36.86
CA GLN A 21 37.44 -44.75 -35.63
C GLN A 21 36.64 -43.46 -35.85
N ASN A 22 36.81 -42.80 -36.99
CA ASN A 22 36.04 -41.58 -37.31
C ASN A 22 34.56 -41.89 -37.55
N ILE A 23 34.23 -43.02 -38.17
CA ILE A 23 32.85 -43.47 -38.37
C ILE A 23 32.18 -43.77 -37.02
N MET A 24 32.87 -44.48 -36.10
CA MET A 24 32.32 -44.74 -34.77
C MET A 24 32.11 -43.46 -33.95
N LYS A 25 33.05 -42.50 -33.99
CA LYS A 25 32.86 -41.21 -33.30
C LYS A 25 31.65 -40.45 -33.83
N LYS A 26 31.45 -40.44 -35.15
CA LYS A 26 30.28 -39.80 -35.77
C LYS A 26 28.98 -40.45 -35.30
N TYR A 27 28.92 -41.78 -35.27
CA TYR A 27 27.73 -42.51 -34.80
C TYR A 27 27.39 -42.22 -33.33
N ILE A 28 28.40 -42.18 -32.46
CA ILE A 28 28.22 -41.85 -31.02
C ILE A 28 27.71 -40.41 -30.84
N ILE A 29 28.14 -39.47 -31.68
CA ILE A 29 27.66 -38.08 -31.63
C ILE A 29 26.19 -38.01 -32.07
N GLU A 30 25.83 -38.67 -33.18
CA GLU A 30 24.44 -38.70 -33.69
C GLU A 30 23.47 -39.36 -32.69
N GLU A 31 23.90 -40.42 -32.01
CA GLU A 31 23.12 -41.09 -30.96
C GLU A 31 22.89 -40.15 -29.75
N LYS A 32 23.94 -39.45 -29.30
CA LYS A 32 23.83 -38.46 -28.21
C LYS A 32 22.95 -37.27 -28.58
N ASP A 33 23.05 -36.76 -29.80
CA ASP A 33 22.20 -35.65 -30.26
C ASP A 33 20.72 -36.08 -30.29
N THR A 34 20.46 -37.34 -30.65
CA THR A 34 19.10 -37.91 -30.63
C THR A 34 18.56 -38.03 -29.20
N GLU A 35 19.38 -38.49 -28.25
CA GLU A 35 19.03 -38.58 -26.83
C GLU A 35 18.75 -37.20 -26.21
N VAL A 36 19.62 -36.22 -26.49
CA VAL A 36 19.44 -34.84 -26.00
C VAL A 36 18.16 -34.23 -26.58
N ASN A 37 17.87 -34.43 -27.87
CA ASN A 37 16.64 -33.94 -28.48
C ASN A 37 15.39 -34.58 -27.85
N ALA A 38 15.43 -35.88 -27.52
CA ALA A 38 14.33 -36.55 -26.82
C ALA A 38 14.09 -35.95 -25.42
N GLN A 39 15.17 -35.66 -24.68
CA GLN A 39 15.07 -35.00 -23.37
C GLN A 39 14.51 -33.57 -23.48
N ILE A 40 14.88 -32.81 -24.51
CA ILE A 40 14.34 -31.46 -24.77
C ILE A 40 12.83 -31.53 -25.04
N VAL A 41 12.37 -32.51 -25.81
CA VAL A 41 10.93 -32.71 -26.07
C VAL A 41 10.19 -33.01 -24.76
N GLU A 42 10.71 -33.93 -23.93
CA GLU A 42 10.10 -34.27 -22.65
C GLU A 42 10.02 -33.07 -21.69
N VAL A 43 11.06 -32.23 -21.65
CA VAL A 43 11.07 -31.00 -20.85
C VAL A 43 10.04 -29.99 -21.37
N ASN A 44 9.92 -29.82 -22.69
CA ASN A 44 8.93 -28.91 -23.28
C ASN A 44 7.50 -29.40 -23.02
N ASP A 45 7.26 -30.71 -23.04
CA ASP A 45 5.95 -31.29 -22.70
C ASP A 45 5.61 -31.00 -21.22
N LYS A 46 6.57 -31.16 -20.30
CA LYS A 46 6.39 -30.82 -18.87
C LYS A 46 6.13 -29.32 -18.65
N ILE A 47 6.84 -28.45 -19.37
CA ILE A 47 6.60 -26.99 -19.31
C ILE A 47 5.18 -26.68 -19.79
N THR A 48 4.73 -27.32 -20.86
CA THR A 48 3.37 -27.16 -21.38
C THR A 48 2.31 -27.59 -20.37
N GLU A 49 2.52 -28.72 -19.68
CA GLU A 49 1.62 -29.19 -18.62
C GLU A 49 1.55 -28.21 -17.44
N VAL A 50 2.69 -27.70 -16.97
CA VAL A 50 2.75 -26.69 -15.89
C VAL A 50 2.04 -25.40 -16.28
N ASN A 51 2.22 -24.93 -17.53
CA ASN A 51 1.53 -23.74 -18.02
C ASN A 51 0.00 -23.94 -18.09
N ASN A 52 -0.46 -25.13 -18.48
CA ASN A 52 -1.88 -25.46 -18.47
C ASN A 52 -2.45 -25.49 -17.05
N GLN A 53 -1.73 -26.08 -16.09
CA GLN A 53 -2.12 -26.06 -14.67
C GLN A 53 -2.15 -24.63 -14.11
N THR A 54 -1.21 -23.78 -14.52
CA THR A 54 -1.16 -22.37 -14.08
C THR A 54 -2.33 -21.58 -14.63
N THR A 55 -2.73 -21.82 -15.89
CA THR A 55 -3.94 -21.25 -16.49
C THR A 55 -5.19 -21.69 -15.72
N GLU A 56 -5.33 -22.97 -15.39
CA GLU A 56 -6.49 -23.48 -14.62
C GLU A 56 -6.58 -22.87 -13.21
N VAL A 57 -5.42 -22.63 -12.55
CA VAL A 57 -5.38 -21.95 -11.25
C VAL A 57 -5.78 -20.48 -11.37
N ASN A 58 -5.33 -19.79 -12.42
CA ASN A 58 -5.72 -18.39 -12.66
C ASN A 58 -7.21 -18.27 -12.97
N ASP A 59 -7.78 -19.20 -13.74
CA ASP A 59 -9.21 -19.25 -14.04
C ASP A 59 -10.04 -19.47 -12.76
N LYS A 60 -9.61 -20.40 -11.88
CA LYS A 60 -10.25 -20.60 -10.56
C LYS A 60 -10.11 -19.38 -9.65
N THR A 61 -8.97 -18.70 -9.69
CA THR A 61 -8.76 -17.47 -8.90
C THR A 61 -9.67 -16.34 -9.39
N THR A 62 -9.90 -16.27 -10.71
CA THR A 62 -10.83 -15.32 -11.31
C THR A 62 -12.27 -15.64 -10.89
N GLU A 63 -12.68 -16.91 -10.94
CA GLU A 63 -14.02 -17.34 -10.49
C GLU A 63 -14.26 -17.06 -9.00
N VAL A 64 -13.25 -17.26 -8.14
CA VAL A 64 -13.34 -16.92 -6.70
C VAL A 64 -13.44 -15.41 -6.49
N ASN A 65 -12.71 -14.61 -7.26
CA ASN A 65 -12.83 -13.15 -7.20
C ASN A 65 -14.21 -12.69 -7.66
N ASP A 66 -14.74 -13.25 -8.74
CA ASP A 66 -16.08 -12.93 -9.23
C ASP A 66 -17.17 -13.32 -8.21
N GLN A 67 -17.04 -14.46 -7.53
CA GLN A 67 -17.93 -14.85 -6.42
C GLN A 67 -17.79 -13.93 -5.20
N THR A 68 -16.59 -13.41 -4.94
CA THR A 68 -16.36 -12.46 -3.84
C THR A 68 -16.95 -11.09 -4.18
N ILE A 69 -16.91 -10.68 -5.45
CA ILE A 69 -17.58 -9.48 -5.95
C ILE A 69 -19.10 -9.63 -5.86
N GLU A 70 -19.68 -10.74 -6.32
CA GLU A 70 -21.14 -10.99 -6.19
C GLU A 70 -21.59 -11.02 -4.72
N ALA A 71 -20.80 -11.60 -3.82
CA ALA A 71 -21.09 -11.58 -2.38
C ALA A 71 -20.98 -10.16 -1.78
N SER A 72 -20.00 -9.37 -2.24
CA SER A 72 -19.85 -7.97 -1.85
C SER A 72 -21.00 -7.12 -2.38
N ASP A 73 -21.44 -7.33 -3.61
CA ASP A 73 -22.58 -6.66 -4.23
C ASP A 73 -23.88 -7.02 -3.50
N GLN A 74 -24.07 -8.30 -3.10
CA GLN A 74 -25.20 -8.70 -2.25
C GLN A 74 -25.18 -8.05 -0.86
N THR A 75 -24.01 -7.91 -0.22
CA THR A 75 -23.92 -7.14 1.04
C THR A 75 -24.16 -5.66 0.83
N THR A 76 -23.89 -5.13 -0.36
CA THR A 76 -24.17 -3.72 -0.70
C THR A 76 -25.67 -3.52 -1.00
N GLU A 77 -26.34 -4.51 -1.60
CA GLU A 77 -27.79 -4.52 -1.87
C GLU A 77 -28.61 -4.69 -0.57
N ASP A 78 -28.23 -5.62 0.32
CA ASP A 78 -28.85 -5.77 1.65
C ASP A 78 -28.61 -4.52 2.53
N ASN A 79 -27.46 -3.86 2.41
CA ASN A 79 -27.22 -2.58 3.08
C ASN A 79 -28.00 -1.42 2.43
N THR A 80 -28.32 -1.47 1.13
CA THR A 80 -29.08 -0.39 0.48
C THR A 80 -30.57 -0.44 0.80
N GLU A 81 -31.15 -1.62 1.04
CA GLU A 81 -32.53 -1.71 1.56
C GLU A 81 -32.67 -1.14 2.99
N ASP A 82 -31.63 -1.23 3.83
CA ASP A 82 -31.59 -0.53 5.13
C ASP A 82 -31.28 0.98 4.97
N ILE A 83 -30.50 1.39 3.97
CA ILE A 83 -30.14 2.80 3.69
C ILE A 83 -31.28 3.59 3.02
N GLU A 84 -32.18 2.97 2.25
CA GLU A 84 -33.37 3.68 1.72
C GLU A 84 -34.31 4.15 2.85
N SER A 85 -34.15 3.63 4.08
CA SER A 85 -34.82 4.16 5.28
C SER A 85 -34.07 5.34 5.96
N MET A 86 -32.84 5.64 5.53
CA MET A 86 -31.92 6.63 6.10
C MET A 86 -31.68 7.86 5.20
N GLU A 87 -32.44 8.06 4.12
CA GLU A 87 -32.43 9.30 3.31
C GLU A 87 -32.77 10.61 4.09
N GLY A 88 -32.95 10.52 5.41
CA GLY A 88 -33.19 11.66 6.31
C GLY A 88 -32.08 12.03 7.30
N CYS A 89 -30.93 11.34 7.32
CA CYS A 89 -29.95 11.52 8.42
C CYS A 89 -28.54 11.96 7.97
N ALA A 90 -28.45 13.01 7.14
CA ALA A 90 -27.20 13.77 7.07
C ALA A 90 -26.93 14.36 8.47
N THR A 91 -26.03 13.77 9.23
CA THR A 91 -25.69 14.33 10.54
C THR A 91 -24.99 15.67 10.32
N ILE A 92 -25.60 16.74 10.81
CA ILE A 92 -24.99 18.07 10.77
C ILE A 92 -23.73 18.00 11.66
N LEU A 93 -22.57 18.29 11.08
CA LEU A 93 -21.33 18.42 11.83
C LEU A 93 -21.38 19.72 12.62
N ASP A 94 -21.07 19.63 13.91
CA ASP A 94 -20.91 20.81 14.76
C ASP A 94 -19.48 21.37 14.59
N GLU A 95 -19.33 22.68 14.76
CA GLU A 95 -18.05 23.37 14.70
C GLU A 95 -17.05 22.81 15.70
N ASP A 96 -17.54 22.32 16.84
CA ASP A 96 -16.71 21.75 17.89
C ASP A 96 -16.06 20.43 17.49
N GLU A 97 -16.60 19.69 16.49
CA GLU A 97 -15.99 18.46 15.97
C GLU A 97 -14.58 18.66 15.40
N PHE A 98 -14.23 19.90 15.07
CA PHE A 98 -12.95 20.30 14.49
C PHE A 98 -12.03 20.99 15.50
N LYS A 99 -12.31 20.86 16.81
CA LYS A 99 -11.57 21.51 17.89
C LYS A 99 -11.04 20.50 18.89
N VAL A 100 -9.89 20.80 19.47
CA VAL A 100 -9.31 20.05 20.60
C VAL A 100 -9.34 20.91 21.85
N PHE A 101 -9.93 20.39 22.92
CA PHE A 101 -9.99 21.05 24.22
C PHE A 101 -8.99 20.40 25.18
N VAL A 102 -7.99 21.16 25.61
CA VAL A 102 -6.92 20.66 26.50
C VAL A 102 -6.47 21.77 27.43
N ASN A 103 -6.26 21.46 28.72
CA ASN A 103 -5.81 22.43 29.74
C ASN A 103 -6.57 23.77 29.74
N GLY A 104 -7.87 23.75 29.40
CA GLY A 104 -8.72 24.93 29.38
C GLY A 104 -8.54 25.85 28.16
N ILE A 105 -7.70 25.48 27.19
CA ILE A 105 -7.61 26.13 25.89
C ILE A 105 -8.30 25.31 24.81
N THR A 106 -8.67 26.00 23.73
CA THR A 106 -9.20 25.42 22.51
C THR A 106 -8.12 25.53 21.45
N ILE A 107 -7.83 24.43 20.76
CA ILE A 107 -6.88 24.36 19.65
C ILE A 107 -7.66 24.06 18.38
N GLU A 108 -7.45 24.88 17.36
CA GLU A 108 -8.13 24.78 16.08
C GLU A 108 -7.13 24.90 14.92
N VAL A 109 -7.43 24.24 13.80
CA VAL A 109 -6.67 24.43 12.57
C VAL A 109 -6.88 25.85 12.03
N GLY A 110 -5.79 26.47 11.59
CA GLY A 110 -5.75 27.88 11.15
C GLY A 110 -5.32 28.88 12.22
N ASP A 111 -5.36 28.51 13.50
CA ASP A 111 -4.96 29.40 14.59
C ASP A 111 -3.44 29.61 14.67
N ASP A 112 -3.03 30.72 15.30
CA ASP A 112 -1.65 30.93 15.71
C ASP A 112 -1.31 29.95 16.85
N PRO A 113 -0.26 29.11 16.71
CA PRO A 113 0.11 28.13 17.73
C PRO A 113 0.63 28.77 19.03
N LYS A 114 0.84 30.10 19.09
CA LYS A 114 1.46 30.77 20.23
C LYS A 114 0.74 30.51 21.56
N GLU A 115 -0.58 30.66 21.63
CA GLU A 115 -1.33 30.44 22.88
C GLU A 115 -1.25 28.98 23.34
N MET A 116 -1.33 28.05 22.39
CA MET A 116 -1.12 26.62 22.64
C MET A 116 0.28 26.35 23.21
N ILE A 117 1.33 26.87 22.58
CA ILE A 117 2.72 26.67 23.02
C ILE A 117 2.92 27.27 24.42
N ASP A 118 2.46 28.51 24.64
CA ASP A 118 2.60 29.18 25.92
C ASP A 118 1.91 28.40 27.05
N THR A 119 0.72 27.85 26.78
CA THR A 119 -0.08 27.13 27.78
C THR A 119 0.38 25.69 28.01
N LEU A 120 0.72 24.96 26.94
CA LEU A 120 1.03 23.53 27.04
C LEU A 120 2.51 23.25 27.31
N GLU A 121 3.41 24.14 26.93
CA GLU A 121 4.86 23.88 27.02
C GLU A 121 5.57 24.75 28.07
N ASN A 122 5.04 25.93 28.39
CA ASN A 122 5.72 26.91 29.25
C ASN A 122 5.05 27.11 30.63
N ASP A 123 3.91 26.48 30.89
CA ASP A 123 3.21 26.54 32.18
C ASP A 123 3.83 25.57 33.21
N PRO A 124 3.83 25.87 34.52
CA PRO A 124 4.17 24.89 35.57
C PRO A 124 3.45 23.53 35.46
N ASP A 125 2.24 23.50 34.90
CA ASP A 125 1.48 22.27 34.61
C ASP A 125 1.64 21.83 33.12
N SER A 126 2.79 22.16 32.50
CA SER A 126 3.09 21.84 31.10
C SER A 126 2.98 20.34 30.80
N MET A 127 2.49 20.04 29.60
CA MET A 127 2.51 18.69 29.05
C MET A 127 3.91 18.36 28.53
N GLU A 128 4.32 17.10 28.67
CA GLU A 128 5.50 16.62 27.95
C GLU A 128 5.24 16.69 26.44
N CYS A 129 6.14 17.35 25.72
CA CYS A 129 6.05 17.56 24.27
C CYS A 129 7.33 17.06 23.60
N ASN A 130 7.17 16.20 22.59
CA ASN A 130 8.26 15.92 21.65
C ASN A 130 8.11 16.81 20.42
N PHE A 131 9.07 17.71 20.24
CA PHE A 131 9.12 18.64 19.11
C PHE A 131 10.01 18.08 17.98
N ILE A 132 9.42 17.96 16.78
CA ILE A 132 10.06 17.32 15.63
C ILE A 132 9.96 18.25 14.42
N PHE A 133 11.08 18.45 13.74
CA PHE A 133 11.09 19.05 12.40
C PHE A 133 10.61 18.02 11.38
N VAL A 134 9.54 18.33 10.64
CA VAL A 134 8.91 17.42 9.68
C VAL A 134 9.52 17.61 8.30
N GLY A 135 9.72 18.85 7.87
CA GLY A 135 10.22 19.11 6.53
C GLY A 135 10.13 20.57 6.11
N TYR A 136 10.48 20.79 4.85
CA TYR A 136 10.59 22.09 4.22
C TYR A 136 9.91 22.05 2.85
N ASP A 137 9.22 23.14 2.51
CA ASP A 137 8.65 23.38 1.19
C ASP A 137 9.35 24.60 0.56
N ASP A 138 10.22 24.33 -0.43
CA ASP A 138 10.99 25.35 -1.14
C ASP A 138 10.14 26.28 -1.99
N GLU A 139 8.98 25.83 -2.46
CA GLU A 139 8.15 26.65 -3.34
C GLU A 139 7.33 27.66 -2.54
N LEU A 140 6.88 27.27 -1.35
CA LEU A 140 6.06 28.09 -0.47
C LEU A 140 6.83 28.75 0.67
N GLU A 141 8.14 28.53 0.74
CA GLU A 141 9.04 29.05 1.77
C GLU A 141 8.51 28.76 3.19
N ASN A 142 8.07 27.52 3.41
CA ASN A 142 7.49 27.08 4.68
C ASN A 142 8.31 25.96 5.33
N GLU A 143 8.45 26.04 6.66
CA GLU A 143 8.91 24.95 7.51
C GLU A 143 7.72 24.29 8.23
N TYR A 144 7.78 22.97 8.36
CA TYR A 144 6.77 22.19 9.04
C TYR A 144 7.33 21.55 10.31
N TYR A 145 6.59 21.70 11.39
CA TYR A 145 6.94 21.19 12.70
C TYR A 145 5.79 20.38 13.28
N CYS A 146 6.11 19.32 14.01
CA CYS A 146 5.15 18.49 14.71
C CYS A 146 5.45 18.50 16.21
N ARG A 147 4.41 18.72 17.01
CA ARG A 147 4.41 18.61 18.47
C ARG A 147 3.58 17.41 18.86
N LEU A 148 4.20 16.45 19.54
CA LEU A 148 3.55 15.24 20.02
C LEU A 148 3.21 15.43 21.50
N TYR A 149 1.93 15.44 21.83
CA TYR A 149 1.42 15.42 23.21
C TYR A 149 0.79 14.05 23.50
N GLU A 150 0.45 13.80 24.76
CA GLU A 150 -0.34 12.60 25.09
C GLU A 150 -1.75 12.72 24.48
N GLY A 151 -2.09 11.80 23.58
CA GLY A 151 -3.43 11.67 22.98
C GLY A 151 -3.67 12.48 21.70
N PHE A 152 -2.80 13.42 21.34
CA PHE A 152 -2.91 14.20 20.10
C PHE A 152 -1.56 14.75 19.63
N SER A 153 -1.47 15.15 18.37
CA SER A 153 -0.33 15.90 17.82
C SER A 153 -0.77 17.09 17.00
N VAL A 154 0.07 18.12 16.98
CA VAL A 154 -0.21 19.38 16.28
C VAL A 154 0.90 19.67 15.30
N TYR A 155 0.52 19.86 14.04
CA TYR A 155 1.40 20.28 12.97
C TYR A 155 1.28 21.78 12.78
N THR A 156 2.42 22.45 12.77
CA THR A 156 2.52 23.89 12.53
C THR A 156 3.26 24.12 11.22
N LYS A 157 2.71 25.00 10.39
CA LYS A 157 3.36 25.54 9.20
C LYS A 157 3.87 26.94 9.53
N VAL A 158 5.16 27.20 9.30
CA VAL A 158 5.82 28.48 9.55
C VAL A 158 6.33 29.04 8.23
N ASN A 159 5.84 30.20 7.84
CA ASN A 159 6.38 30.92 6.69
C ASN A 159 7.68 31.62 7.08
N ILE A 160 8.77 31.30 6.38
CA ILE A 160 10.13 31.65 6.81
C ILE A 160 10.44 33.12 6.54
N VAL A 161 9.80 33.69 5.52
CA VAL A 161 10.01 35.10 5.14
C VAL A 161 9.27 36.03 6.07
N SER A 162 8.00 35.74 6.37
CA SER A 162 7.17 36.58 7.25
C SER A 162 7.35 36.25 8.73
N GLY A 163 7.73 35.03 9.06
CA GLY A 163 7.72 34.48 10.42
C GLY A 163 6.33 34.11 10.93
N GLU A 164 5.28 34.20 10.09
CA GLU A 164 3.93 33.83 10.48
C GLU A 164 3.80 32.31 10.60
N SER A 165 3.13 31.86 11.66
CA SER A 165 2.90 30.45 11.92
C SER A 165 1.41 30.16 12.10
N ILE A 166 0.96 29.06 11.52
CA ILE A 166 -0.42 28.57 11.69
C ILE A 166 -0.42 27.09 12.04
N ILE A 167 -1.45 26.66 12.77
CA ILE A 167 -1.75 25.24 12.95
C ILE A 167 -2.32 24.71 11.63
N SER A 168 -1.60 23.80 10.97
CA SER A 168 -2.01 23.27 9.66
C SER A 168 -2.82 21.98 9.78
N GLN A 169 -2.57 21.18 10.81
CA GLN A 169 -3.23 19.90 11.03
C GLN A 169 -3.14 19.51 12.51
N ILE A 170 -4.16 18.80 12.99
CA ILE A 170 -4.19 18.21 14.33
C ILE A 170 -4.55 16.73 14.19
N ASN A 171 -3.72 15.83 14.69
CA ASN A 171 -4.08 14.41 14.77
C ASN A 171 -4.59 14.11 16.18
N ILE A 172 -5.70 13.39 16.28
CA ILE A 172 -6.34 13.06 17.56
C ILE A 172 -6.51 11.55 17.69
N SER A 173 -6.52 11.06 18.93
CA SER A 173 -6.79 9.65 19.20
C SER A 173 -8.28 9.33 19.36
N THR A 174 -9.12 10.33 19.60
CA THR A 174 -10.57 10.19 19.79
C THR A 174 -11.30 11.46 19.38
N THR A 175 -12.44 11.34 18.70
CA THR A 175 -13.31 12.45 18.29
C THR A 175 -14.30 12.84 19.38
N ASN A 176 -14.99 13.97 19.22
CA ASN A 176 -16.04 14.41 20.15
C ASN A 176 -17.26 13.48 20.18
N ARG A 177 -17.51 12.71 19.10
CA ARG A 177 -18.54 11.66 19.07
C ARG A 177 -18.08 10.33 19.65
N GLY A 178 -16.83 10.26 20.11
CA GLY A 178 -16.24 9.10 20.78
C GLY A 178 -15.69 8.04 19.82
N ILE A 179 -15.51 8.37 18.54
CA ILE A 179 -14.78 7.49 17.61
C ILE A 179 -13.30 7.58 17.92
N LYS A 180 -12.63 6.44 18.04
CA LYS A 180 -11.19 6.37 18.37
C LYS A 180 -10.44 5.46 17.40
N ILE A 181 -9.11 5.56 17.44
CA ILE A 181 -8.23 4.64 16.73
C ILE A 181 -8.54 3.20 17.17
N GLY A 182 -8.71 2.31 16.19
CA GLY A 182 -9.08 0.91 16.35
C GLY A 182 -10.59 0.63 16.36
N ASP A 183 -11.45 1.64 16.30
CA ASP A 183 -12.88 1.42 16.00
C ASP A 183 -13.06 1.08 14.51
N SER A 184 -14.22 0.48 14.16
CA SER A 184 -14.48 0.02 12.79
C SER A 184 -15.00 1.11 11.86
N TYR A 185 -14.95 0.89 10.54
CA TYR A 185 -15.63 1.78 9.58
C TYR A 185 -17.14 1.84 9.84
N LYS A 186 -17.74 0.72 10.25
CA LYS A 186 -19.15 0.69 10.64
C LYS A 186 -19.45 1.62 11.81
N ASP A 187 -18.61 1.62 12.85
CA ASP A 187 -18.79 2.52 14.00
C ASP A 187 -18.75 4.00 13.54
N LEU A 188 -17.84 4.32 12.62
CA LEU A 188 -17.73 5.65 12.02
C LEU A 188 -19.05 6.06 11.33
N ILE A 189 -19.59 5.22 10.46
CA ILE A 189 -20.85 5.48 9.76
C ILE A 189 -22.03 5.60 10.72
N GLU A 190 -22.10 4.78 11.77
CA GLU A 190 -23.16 4.89 12.78
C GLU A 190 -23.11 6.23 13.54
N LYS A 191 -21.93 6.82 13.72
CA LYS A 191 -21.74 8.09 14.46
C LYS A 191 -21.80 9.34 13.60
N TYR A 192 -21.25 9.28 12.40
CA TYR A 192 -21.09 10.45 11.51
C TYR A 192 -21.94 10.37 10.24
N GLY A 193 -22.56 9.22 9.95
CA GLY A 193 -23.27 9.01 8.70
C GLY A 193 -22.32 8.90 7.51
N ILE A 194 -22.86 9.13 6.31
CA ILE A 194 -22.13 9.01 5.05
C ILE A 194 -21.05 10.13 4.95
N PRO A 195 -19.79 9.80 4.63
CA PRO A 195 -18.73 10.79 4.49
C PRO A 195 -18.95 11.72 3.30
N SER A 196 -18.33 12.91 3.36
CA SER A 196 -18.36 13.89 2.25
C SER A 196 -17.48 13.46 1.09
N VAL A 197 -16.35 12.83 1.39
CA VAL A 197 -15.40 12.29 0.41
C VAL A 197 -14.99 10.90 0.87
N GLU A 198 -14.90 9.98 -0.09
CA GLU A 198 -14.36 8.65 0.11
C GLU A 198 -13.40 8.32 -1.03
N LEU A 199 -12.20 7.87 -0.68
CA LEU A 199 -11.15 7.51 -1.62
C LEU A 199 -10.49 6.20 -1.17
N LYS A 200 -10.43 5.22 -2.06
CA LYS A 200 -9.75 3.94 -1.80
C LYS A 200 -8.45 3.85 -2.60
N GLU A 201 -7.34 3.61 -1.92
CA GLU A 201 -6.02 3.37 -2.52
C GLU A 201 -5.43 2.06 -1.99
N GLY A 202 -5.53 1.00 -2.80
CA GLY A 202 -5.16 -0.34 -2.36
C GLY A 202 -6.08 -0.83 -1.24
N ASP A 203 -5.49 -1.22 -0.11
CA ASP A 203 -6.20 -1.70 1.07
C ASP A 203 -6.54 -0.57 2.07
N ILE A 204 -6.19 0.67 1.74
CA ILE A 204 -6.45 1.84 2.58
C ILE A 204 -7.66 2.59 2.06
N LEU A 205 -8.58 2.91 2.98
CA LEU A 205 -9.73 3.76 2.74
C LEU A 205 -9.54 5.10 3.47
N TYR A 206 -9.64 6.18 2.72
CA TYR A 206 -9.64 7.54 3.23
C TYR A 206 -11.07 8.08 3.20
N THR A 207 -11.56 8.54 4.34
CA THR A 207 -12.91 9.13 4.44
C THR A 207 -12.83 10.48 5.10
N SER A 208 -13.48 11.48 4.51
CA SER A 208 -13.47 12.84 5.02
C SER A 208 -14.87 13.38 5.24
N TYR A 209 -15.03 14.10 6.34
CA TYR A 209 -16.22 14.86 6.71
C TYR A 209 -15.87 16.34 6.65
N ILE A 210 -16.53 17.07 5.75
CA ILE A 210 -16.17 18.44 5.43
C ILE A 210 -17.25 19.38 5.97
N SER A 211 -16.81 20.42 6.70
CA SER A 211 -17.66 21.53 7.10
C SER A 211 -16.92 22.84 6.86
N GLN A 212 -17.54 23.75 6.11
CA GLN A 212 -16.93 25.03 5.71
C GLN A 212 -15.57 24.80 5.02
N ASN A 213 -14.47 25.26 5.62
CA ASN A 213 -13.09 25.13 5.16
C ASN A 213 -12.28 24.14 6.01
N LYS A 214 -12.94 23.28 6.78
CA LYS A 214 -12.31 22.29 7.66
C LYS A 214 -12.70 20.88 7.24
N GLU A 215 -11.77 19.98 7.49
CA GLU A 215 -11.88 18.58 7.16
C GLU A 215 -11.55 17.73 8.38
N LEU A 216 -12.40 16.74 8.67
CA LEU A 216 -12.15 15.67 9.63
C LEU A 216 -11.97 14.39 8.82
N CYS A 217 -10.73 13.93 8.72
CA CYS A 217 -10.31 12.80 7.90
C CYS A 217 -9.98 11.59 8.77
N PHE A 218 -10.38 10.42 8.27
CA PHE A 218 -10.07 9.12 8.84
C PHE A 218 -9.33 8.29 7.80
N THR A 219 -8.27 7.63 8.25
CA THR A 219 -7.59 6.59 7.47
C THR A 219 -7.95 5.24 8.06
N ILE A 220 -8.47 4.36 7.23
CA ILE A 220 -8.99 3.04 7.63
C ILE A 220 -8.21 1.98 6.86
N GLU A 221 -7.70 1.00 7.59
CA GLU A 221 -6.93 -0.13 7.07
C GLU A 221 -7.47 -1.40 7.74
N ASP A 222 -7.76 -2.45 6.95
CA ASP A 222 -8.37 -3.69 7.43
C ASP A 222 -9.66 -3.47 8.28
N ASP A 223 -10.52 -2.54 7.84
CA ASP A 223 -11.75 -2.12 8.53
C ASP A 223 -11.54 -1.41 9.88
N LEU A 224 -10.29 -1.09 10.25
CA LEU A 224 -9.96 -0.41 11.50
C LEU A 224 -9.44 1.01 11.25
N ILE A 225 -9.94 1.97 12.02
CA ILE A 225 -9.46 3.35 11.99
C ILE A 225 -8.02 3.38 12.51
N ASN A 226 -7.08 3.74 11.65
CA ASN A 226 -5.66 3.81 11.96
C ASN A 226 -5.21 5.26 12.27
N ASN A 227 -5.86 6.26 11.67
CA ASN A 227 -5.56 7.67 11.89
C ASN A 227 -6.82 8.54 11.87
N ILE A 228 -6.83 9.59 12.69
CA ILE A 228 -7.86 10.63 12.71
C ILE A 228 -7.16 11.98 12.68
N SER A 229 -7.49 12.82 11.70
CA SER A 229 -6.88 14.13 11.54
C SER A 229 -7.89 15.22 11.22
N ILE A 230 -7.64 16.40 11.76
CA ILE A 230 -8.35 17.64 11.47
C ILE A 230 -7.39 18.52 10.64
N SER A 231 -7.85 19.02 9.50
CA SER A 231 -7.08 19.86 8.58
C SER A 231 -7.94 20.97 7.98
N MET A 232 -7.28 21.93 7.34
CA MET A 232 -7.94 22.88 6.44
C MET A 232 -8.16 22.20 5.08
N ASN A 233 -9.36 22.35 4.51
CA ASN A 233 -9.72 21.88 3.16
C ASN A 233 -9.38 22.94 2.11
#